data_AF-A0A284S2B3-F1
#
_entry.id   AF-A0A284S2B3-F1
#
_cell.length_a   1.000
_cell.length_b   1.000
_cell.length_c   1.000
_cell.angle_alpha   90.00
_cell.angle_beta   90.00
_cell.angle_gamma   90.00
#
_symmetry.space_group_name_H-M   'P 1'
#
loop_
_entity.id
_entity.type
_entity.pdbx_description
1 polymer ?
#
loop_
_entity_poly.entity_id
_entity_poly.type
_entity_poly.pdbx_seq_one_letter_code
_entity_poly.pdbx_strand_id
1 'polypeptide(L)'
;MPPTLMALLFSLAGRIQELHVALPSRMFEGIPSLQLSLPSLKTLGLIPTDGEAIDDHQSLQLFSSTPNLRTLDIVDVKRLCHSFVLPWSQITTFRSDHVRHPSHIPGALPRHYLYALKQLSELEECHLRLEANPVNESSWDECSFPITCPKLRILKLSSWRHNTDTPIMKLADRLVLPALMQLEVQCSVGDAGRDPRQTFTAIRELLQRSKAPITVLHFDHGRILTADILHVLQNTPTLEDIRLTDIDEGAVADQVLFDLTLKPDKPALVPRLRTLHLSGALPLHMHTFRDMLKSRWTVADICSPPVRRLAKVKLCRFISAADEQRLAPITRSSANSLRIDSNQGLEVTVSYRVVRMKDLCKANPMKILSISSWNRVLP
;
A
#
# COMPACT_ATOMS: atom_id res chain seq x y z
N MET A 1 14.75 -7.01 -32.81
CA MET A 1 15.33 -7.98 -31.85
C MET A 1 16.37 -8.84 -32.55
N PRO A 2 17.39 -9.39 -31.83
CA PRO A 2 18.34 -10.34 -32.42
C PRO A 2 17.62 -11.58 -32.99
N PRO A 3 17.96 -12.05 -34.21
CA PRO A 3 17.29 -13.19 -34.86
C PRO A 3 17.26 -14.48 -34.03
N THR A 4 18.33 -14.75 -33.28
CA THR A 4 18.45 -15.91 -32.39
C THR A 4 17.45 -15.88 -31.24
N LEU A 5 17.18 -14.70 -30.66
CA LEU A 5 16.18 -14.54 -29.63
C LEU A 5 14.76 -14.74 -30.17
N MET A 6 14.50 -14.27 -31.39
CA MET A 6 13.22 -14.49 -32.06
C MET A 6 12.97 -15.98 -32.29
N ALA A 7 13.95 -16.70 -32.85
CA ALA A 7 13.85 -18.15 -33.07
C ALA A 7 13.56 -18.92 -31.76
N LEU A 8 14.23 -18.55 -30.66
CA LEU A 8 13.97 -19.12 -29.34
C LEU A 8 12.54 -18.83 -28.86
N LEU A 9 12.08 -17.57 -28.95
CA LEU A 9 10.72 -17.20 -28.57
C LEU A 9 9.66 -17.98 -29.36
N PHE A 10 9.84 -18.14 -30.67
CA PHE A 10 8.92 -18.96 -31.48
C PHE A 10 8.95 -20.43 -31.08
N SER A 11 10.13 -21.00 -30.85
CA SER A 11 10.27 -22.42 -30.47
C SER A 11 9.63 -22.75 -29.11
N LEU A 12 9.55 -21.76 -28.22
CA LEU A 12 9.03 -21.90 -26.86
C LEU A 12 7.67 -21.26 -26.65
N ALA A 13 7.11 -20.58 -27.66
CA ALA A 13 5.92 -19.72 -27.54
C ALA A 13 4.74 -20.38 -26.81
N GLY A 14 4.47 -21.66 -27.12
CA GLY A 14 3.38 -22.43 -26.50
C GLY A 14 3.62 -22.83 -25.04
N ARG A 15 4.82 -22.63 -24.49
CA ARG A 15 5.20 -23.02 -23.12
C ARG A 15 5.52 -21.83 -22.22
N ILE A 16 5.73 -20.64 -22.78
CA ILE A 16 6.02 -19.42 -22.02
C ILE A 16 4.79 -19.07 -21.17
N GLN A 17 4.94 -19.16 -19.85
CA GLN A 17 3.91 -18.77 -18.88
C GLN A 17 4.15 -17.37 -18.33
N GLU A 18 5.41 -16.93 -18.29
CA GLU A 18 5.80 -15.62 -17.78
C GLU A 18 6.80 -14.99 -18.74
N LEU A 19 6.57 -13.72 -19.09
CA LEU A 19 7.43 -12.97 -19.99
C LEU A 19 7.60 -11.56 -19.47
N HIS A 20 8.84 -11.19 -19.14
CA HIS A 20 9.21 -9.83 -18.77
C HIS A 20 10.06 -9.23 -19.89
N VAL A 21 9.61 -8.11 -20.43
CA VAL A 21 10.21 -7.45 -21.59
C VAL A 21 10.75 -6.10 -21.15
N ALA A 22 12.08 -6.01 -21.05
CA ALA A 22 12.80 -4.78 -20.80
C ALA A 22 13.44 -4.29 -22.10
N LEU A 23 12.81 -3.31 -22.78
CA LEU A 23 13.22 -2.84 -24.10
C LEU A 23 13.02 -1.33 -24.23
N PRO A 24 13.77 -0.64 -25.12
CA PRO A 24 13.43 0.72 -25.54
C PRO A 24 12.06 0.76 -26.24
N SER A 25 11.36 1.88 -26.14
CA SER A 25 10.00 2.10 -26.67
C SER A 25 9.91 1.79 -28.17
N ARG A 26 10.89 2.25 -28.96
CA ARG A 26 11.02 1.93 -30.40
C ARG A 26 11.12 0.43 -30.72
N MET A 27 11.59 -0.39 -29.78
CA MET A 27 11.67 -1.84 -30.01
C MET A 27 10.34 -2.54 -29.77
N PHE A 28 9.42 -1.96 -28.98
CA PHE A 28 8.07 -2.47 -28.84
C PHE A 28 7.27 -2.39 -30.15
N GLU A 29 7.49 -1.35 -30.96
CA GLU A 29 6.87 -1.20 -32.29
C GLU A 29 7.22 -2.35 -33.25
N GLY A 30 8.40 -2.95 -33.08
CA GLY A 30 8.85 -4.07 -33.90
C GLY A 30 8.22 -5.42 -33.50
N ILE A 31 7.69 -5.56 -32.29
CA ILE A 31 7.14 -6.84 -31.79
C ILE A 31 5.90 -7.29 -32.58
N PRO A 32 4.92 -6.42 -32.91
CA PRO A 32 3.75 -6.82 -33.71
C PRO A 32 4.11 -7.53 -35.02
N SER A 33 5.22 -7.14 -35.67
CA SER A 33 5.68 -7.76 -36.93
C SER A 33 6.03 -9.25 -36.79
N LEU A 34 6.27 -9.71 -35.56
CA LEU A 34 6.57 -11.12 -35.26
C LEU A 34 5.31 -11.98 -35.19
N GLN A 35 4.11 -11.38 -35.11
CA GLN A 35 2.85 -12.12 -34.97
C GLN A 35 2.85 -13.18 -33.85
N LEU A 36 3.65 -12.95 -32.80
CA LEU A 36 3.91 -13.94 -31.76
C LEU A 36 2.62 -14.23 -30.98
N SER A 37 2.22 -15.50 -30.97
CA SER A 37 1.09 -16.01 -30.19
C SER A 37 1.62 -16.72 -28.95
N LEU A 38 1.18 -16.30 -27.76
CA LEU A 38 1.63 -16.84 -26.48
C LEU A 38 0.43 -17.41 -25.72
N PRO A 39 -0.11 -18.56 -26.14
CA PRO A 39 -1.36 -19.11 -25.60
C PRO A 39 -1.27 -19.50 -24.12
N SER A 40 -0.08 -19.83 -23.64
CA SER A 40 0.16 -20.25 -22.24
C SER A 40 0.56 -19.09 -21.31
N LEU A 41 0.68 -17.87 -21.84
CA LEU A 41 1.16 -16.72 -21.07
C LEU A 41 0.13 -16.33 -20.01
N LYS A 42 0.57 -16.29 -18.75
CA LYS A 42 -0.20 -15.90 -17.56
C LYS A 42 0.26 -14.57 -16.99
N THR A 43 1.57 -14.29 -17.05
CA THR A 43 2.19 -13.08 -16.50
C THR A 43 2.96 -12.33 -17.57
N LEU A 44 2.68 -11.04 -17.73
CA LEU A 44 3.41 -10.15 -18.62
C LEU A 44 4.00 -8.99 -17.83
N GLY A 45 5.31 -8.78 -17.97
CA GLY A 45 6.01 -7.61 -17.47
C GLY A 45 6.45 -6.70 -18.61
N LEU A 46 6.11 -5.40 -18.57
CA LEU A 46 6.57 -4.42 -19.54
C LEU A 46 7.39 -3.34 -18.85
N ILE A 47 8.65 -3.18 -19.28
CA ILE A 47 9.63 -2.28 -18.68
C ILE A 47 10.31 -1.48 -19.82
N PRO A 48 9.72 -0.36 -20.25
CA PRO A 48 10.36 0.55 -21.20
C PRO A 48 11.65 1.12 -20.61
N THR A 49 12.75 1.06 -21.36
CA THR A 49 14.08 1.46 -20.84
C THR A 49 14.46 2.91 -21.18
N ASP A 50 13.66 3.58 -22.00
CA ASP A 50 13.88 4.97 -22.46
C ASP A 50 12.82 5.95 -21.90
N GLY A 51 12.23 5.61 -20.76
CA GLY A 51 11.38 6.50 -19.97
C GLY A 51 10.03 6.77 -20.64
N GLU A 52 9.67 8.06 -20.72
CA GLU A 52 8.32 8.52 -21.10
C GLU A 52 8.00 8.30 -22.59
N ALA A 53 8.97 7.94 -23.43
CA ALA A 53 8.78 7.76 -24.87
C ALA A 53 7.69 6.72 -25.20
N ILE A 54 7.48 5.73 -24.32
CA ILE A 54 6.47 4.69 -24.52
C ILE A 54 5.05 5.28 -24.57
N ASP A 55 4.82 6.38 -23.85
CA ASP A 55 3.52 7.00 -23.74
C ASP A 55 3.10 7.68 -25.05
N ASP A 56 4.02 7.99 -25.96
CA ASP A 56 3.71 8.61 -27.26
C ASP A 56 3.15 7.61 -28.27
N HIS A 57 3.38 6.32 -28.05
CA HIS A 57 2.79 5.28 -28.88
C HIS A 57 1.31 5.10 -28.57
N GLN A 58 0.55 4.71 -29.58
CA GLN A 58 -0.88 4.44 -29.45
C GLN A 58 -1.18 3.00 -29.86
N SER A 59 -1.91 2.29 -29.01
CA SER A 59 -2.47 0.98 -29.32
C SER A 59 -1.44 -0.05 -29.82
N LEU A 60 -0.29 -0.16 -29.16
CA LEU A 60 0.71 -1.17 -29.46
C LEU A 60 0.17 -2.58 -29.16
N GLN A 61 -0.06 -3.35 -30.23
CA GLN A 61 -0.47 -4.74 -30.13
C GLN A 61 0.75 -5.67 -30.11
N LEU A 62 1.27 -5.95 -28.92
CA LEU A 62 2.52 -6.71 -28.77
C LEU A 62 2.40 -8.17 -29.22
N PHE A 63 1.24 -8.80 -28.99
CA PHE A 63 1.02 -10.22 -29.25
C PHE A 63 -0.25 -10.42 -30.06
N SER A 64 -0.26 -11.44 -30.91
CA SER A 64 -1.45 -11.80 -31.69
C SER A 64 -2.52 -12.47 -30.81
N SER A 65 -2.10 -13.22 -29.79
CA SER A 65 -3.01 -13.89 -28.85
C SER A 65 -2.36 -14.17 -27.49
N THR A 66 -3.05 -13.83 -26.40
CA THR A 66 -2.67 -14.08 -24.99
C THR A 66 -3.91 -14.42 -24.13
N PRO A 67 -4.67 -15.47 -24.46
CA PRO A 67 -5.97 -15.78 -23.85
C PRO A 67 -5.90 -16.12 -22.35
N ASN A 68 -4.74 -16.56 -21.86
CA ASN A 68 -4.56 -16.94 -20.46
C ASN A 68 -3.89 -15.84 -19.61
N LEU A 69 -3.70 -14.63 -20.16
CA LEU A 69 -3.06 -13.55 -19.41
C LEU A 69 -3.95 -13.14 -18.23
N ARG A 70 -3.35 -13.11 -17.04
CA ARG A 70 -4.02 -12.80 -15.76
C ARG A 70 -3.26 -11.78 -14.93
N THR A 71 -1.94 -11.75 -15.04
CA THR A 71 -1.08 -10.85 -14.28
C THR A 71 -0.35 -9.89 -15.22
N LEU A 72 -0.38 -8.61 -14.87
CA LEU A 72 0.33 -7.56 -15.59
C LEU A 72 1.18 -6.74 -14.64
N ASP A 73 2.48 -6.68 -14.91
CA ASP A 73 3.45 -5.85 -14.19
C ASP A 73 3.99 -4.77 -15.14
N ILE A 74 3.89 -3.51 -14.74
CA ILE A 74 4.28 -2.35 -15.56
C ILE A 74 5.25 -1.49 -14.77
N VAL A 75 6.28 -0.99 -15.46
CA VAL A 75 7.23 -0.05 -14.88
C VAL A 75 7.37 1.15 -15.81
N ASP A 76 7.33 2.36 -15.27
CA ASP A 76 7.61 3.62 -16.00
C ASP A 76 6.71 3.85 -17.24
N VAL A 77 5.41 3.51 -17.16
CA VAL A 77 4.39 3.81 -18.19
C VAL A 77 3.27 4.63 -17.56
N LYS A 78 2.96 5.81 -18.12
CA LYS A 78 1.88 6.66 -17.59
C LYS A 78 0.52 6.27 -18.14
N ARG A 79 0.42 6.11 -19.46
CA ARG A 79 -0.85 6.00 -20.21
C ARG A 79 -1.10 4.57 -20.68
N LEU A 80 -1.08 3.64 -19.75
CA LEU A 80 -1.11 2.19 -20.01
C LEU A 80 -2.12 1.72 -21.08
N CYS A 81 -3.41 2.04 -20.90
CA CYS A 81 -4.47 1.59 -21.81
C CYS A 81 -4.51 2.35 -23.14
N HIS A 82 -3.79 3.46 -23.26
CA HIS A 82 -3.61 4.19 -24.51
C HIS A 82 -2.39 3.65 -25.28
N SER A 83 -1.30 3.32 -24.58
CA SER A 83 -0.08 2.80 -25.19
C SER A 83 -0.20 1.36 -25.67
N PHE A 84 -0.95 0.49 -24.99
CA PHE A 84 -0.99 -0.95 -25.30
C PHE A 84 -2.40 -1.49 -25.57
N VAL A 85 -2.50 -2.43 -26.51
CA VAL A 85 -3.69 -3.27 -26.71
C VAL A 85 -3.46 -4.60 -26.02
N LEU A 86 -4.02 -4.76 -24.82
CA LEU A 86 -3.98 -5.98 -24.03
C LEU A 86 -5.39 -6.46 -23.71
N PRO A 87 -5.58 -7.75 -23.35
CA PRO A 87 -6.87 -8.25 -22.89
C PRO A 87 -7.15 -7.77 -21.45
N TRP A 88 -7.44 -6.47 -21.30
CA TRP A 88 -7.58 -5.78 -20.01
C TRP A 88 -8.63 -6.42 -19.09
N SER A 89 -9.77 -6.80 -19.65
CA SER A 89 -10.93 -7.27 -18.87
C SER A 89 -10.68 -8.56 -18.10
N GLN A 90 -9.71 -9.39 -18.51
CA GLN A 90 -9.41 -10.68 -17.87
C GLN A 90 -8.24 -10.61 -16.87
N ILE A 91 -7.59 -9.46 -16.71
CA ILE A 91 -6.49 -9.29 -15.76
C ILE A 91 -7.03 -9.30 -14.33
N THR A 92 -6.51 -10.20 -13.50
CA THR A 92 -6.87 -10.37 -12.09
C THR A 92 -5.84 -9.73 -11.16
N THR A 93 -4.60 -9.57 -11.61
CA THR A 93 -3.53 -8.95 -10.82
C THR A 93 -2.82 -7.88 -11.64
N PHE A 94 -2.82 -6.65 -11.14
CA PHE A 94 -2.17 -5.52 -11.80
C PHE A 94 -1.16 -4.87 -10.87
N ARG A 95 0.07 -4.67 -11.35
CA ARG A 95 1.11 -3.93 -10.64
C ARG A 95 1.68 -2.85 -11.54
N SER A 96 1.82 -1.66 -10.98
CA SER A 96 2.44 -0.54 -11.66
C SER A 96 3.39 0.16 -10.71
N ASP A 97 4.65 0.22 -11.11
CA ASP A 97 5.72 0.88 -10.37
C ASP A 97 6.44 1.89 -11.28
N HIS A 98 7.27 2.74 -10.70
CA HIS A 98 8.14 3.64 -11.44
C HIS A 98 9.32 4.09 -10.58
N VAL A 99 10.45 4.32 -11.24
CA VAL A 99 11.66 4.79 -10.57
C VAL A 99 11.51 6.25 -10.21
N ARG A 100 11.90 6.62 -8.98
CA ARG A 100 11.96 8.03 -8.58
C ARG A 100 13.01 8.75 -9.44
N HIS A 101 12.57 9.68 -10.29
CA HIS A 101 13.47 10.49 -11.10
C HIS A 101 13.49 11.96 -10.62
N PRO A 102 14.65 12.64 -10.54
CA PRO A 102 14.71 14.01 -10.04
C PRO A 102 14.08 15.05 -10.99
N SER A 103 14.19 14.82 -12.30
CA SER A 103 13.80 15.78 -13.35
C SER A 103 12.67 15.30 -14.26
N HIS A 104 12.22 14.06 -14.09
CA HIS A 104 11.21 13.42 -14.92
C HIS A 104 10.17 12.78 -14.03
N ILE A 105 8.98 12.56 -14.59
CA ILE A 105 7.81 12.13 -13.84
C ILE A 105 7.34 10.84 -14.51
N PRO A 106 8.15 9.76 -14.49
CA PRO A 106 7.88 8.57 -15.30
C PRO A 106 6.62 7.83 -14.83
N GLY A 107 6.16 8.10 -13.61
CA GLY A 107 5.02 7.44 -13.03
C GLY A 107 3.67 7.96 -13.50
N ALA A 108 2.69 7.05 -13.49
CA ALA A 108 1.31 7.39 -13.79
C ALA A 108 0.68 8.23 -12.66
N LEU A 109 -0.04 9.29 -13.08
CA LEU A 109 -0.89 10.09 -12.22
C LEU A 109 -2.15 9.33 -11.82
N PRO A 110 -2.83 9.71 -10.72
CA PRO A 110 -4.06 9.03 -10.28
C PRO A 110 -5.12 8.90 -11.37
N ARG A 111 -5.28 9.92 -12.24
CA ARG A 111 -6.24 9.87 -13.36
C ARG A 111 -5.98 8.73 -14.34
N HIS A 112 -4.71 8.43 -14.62
CA HIS A 112 -4.36 7.38 -15.58
C HIS A 112 -4.69 6.00 -14.99
N TYR A 113 -4.43 5.80 -13.70
CA TYR A 113 -4.85 4.59 -13.00
C TYR A 113 -6.36 4.46 -12.94
N LEU A 114 -7.10 5.54 -12.70
CA LEU A 114 -8.55 5.50 -12.71
C LEU A 114 -9.07 5.06 -14.10
N TYR A 115 -8.50 5.57 -15.18
CA TYR A 115 -8.85 5.10 -16.53
C TYR A 115 -8.55 3.61 -16.72
N ALA A 116 -7.37 3.13 -16.29
CA ALA A 116 -7.00 1.72 -16.37
C ALA A 116 -7.93 0.82 -15.54
N LEU A 117 -8.26 1.21 -14.31
CA LEU A 117 -9.13 0.46 -13.41
C LEU A 117 -10.55 0.28 -13.98
N LYS A 118 -11.03 1.19 -14.83
CA LYS A 118 -12.31 0.99 -15.55
C LYS A 118 -12.28 -0.19 -16.53
N GLN A 119 -11.11 -0.50 -17.09
CA GLN A 119 -10.93 -1.58 -18.07
C GLN A 119 -10.68 -2.94 -17.41
N LEU A 120 -10.22 -2.95 -16.14
CA LEU A 120 -9.81 -4.14 -15.39
C LEU A 120 -10.99 -4.72 -14.60
N SER A 121 -12.00 -5.26 -15.28
CA SER A 121 -13.26 -5.73 -14.66
C SER A 121 -13.10 -6.92 -13.71
N GLU A 122 -12.10 -7.77 -13.95
CA GLU A 122 -11.83 -9.00 -13.17
C GLU A 122 -10.75 -8.79 -12.10
N LEU A 123 -10.37 -7.55 -11.80
CA LEU A 123 -9.25 -7.24 -10.92
C LEU A 123 -9.50 -7.65 -9.47
N GLU A 124 -8.60 -8.47 -8.92
CA GLU A 124 -8.62 -8.96 -7.53
C GLU A 124 -7.48 -8.39 -6.67
N GLU A 125 -6.30 -8.17 -7.26
CA GLU A 125 -5.12 -7.61 -6.60
C GLU A 125 -4.53 -6.44 -7.41
N CYS A 126 -4.30 -5.30 -6.76
CA CYS A 126 -3.81 -4.10 -7.42
C CYS A 126 -2.72 -3.41 -6.59
N HIS A 127 -1.53 -3.25 -7.16
CA HIS A 127 -0.40 -2.57 -6.53
C HIS A 127 0.00 -1.36 -7.36
N LEU A 128 -0.15 -0.15 -6.81
CA LEU A 128 0.09 1.09 -7.54
C LEU A 128 1.11 1.94 -6.81
N ARG A 129 2.19 2.31 -7.50
CA ARG A 129 2.99 3.47 -7.15
C ARG A 129 2.49 4.68 -7.91
N LEU A 130 2.06 5.69 -7.15
CA LEU A 130 1.45 6.91 -7.63
C LEU A 130 2.47 8.03 -7.70
N GLU A 131 2.43 8.74 -8.81
CA GLU A 131 3.23 9.92 -9.02
C GLU A 131 2.43 11.18 -8.65
N ALA A 132 3.12 12.17 -8.08
CA ALA A 132 2.52 13.44 -7.72
C ALA A 132 2.41 14.35 -8.94
N ASN A 133 1.28 15.06 -9.09
CA ASN A 133 1.16 16.03 -10.18
C ASN A 133 1.82 17.35 -9.74
N PRO A 134 2.86 17.85 -10.44
CA PRO A 134 3.43 19.16 -10.16
C PRO A 134 2.51 20.31 -10.58
N VAL A 135 1.57 20.05 -11.51
CA VAL A 135 0.65 21.05 -12.04
C VAL A 135 -0.74 20.80 -11.45
N ASN A 136 -1.39 21.86 -10.96
CA ASN A 136 -2.80 21.80 -10.59
C ASN A 136 -3.65 21.64 -11.87
N GLU A 137 -3.73 20.42 -12.40
CA GLU A 137 -4.68 20.12 -13.46
C GLU A 137 -6.09 20.18 -12.89
N SER A 138 -6.80 21.23 -13.32
CA SER A 138 -8.18 21.54 -12.95
C SER A 138 -9.22 20.72 -13.71
N SER A 139 -8.84 19.92 -14.72
CA SER A 139 -9.78 19.13 -15.53
C SER A 139 -9.81 17.65 -15.10
N TRP A 140 -10.50 17.37 -14.00
CA TRP A 140 -10.92 16.00 -13.64
C TRP A 140 -12.29 15.63 -14.23
N ASP A 141 -12.87 16.50 -15.06
CA ASP A 141 -14.27 16.48 -15.50
C ASP A 141 -14.62 15.37 -16.50
N GLU A 142 -13.63 14.67 -17.06
CA GLU A 142 -13.88 13.67 -18.12
C GLU A 142 -14.27 12.27 -17.60
N CYS A 143 -14.38 12.06 -16.30
CA CYS A 143 -14.71 10.75 -15.75
C CYS A 143 -15.90 10.81 -14.78
N SER A 144 -16.92 10.01 -15.09
CA SER A 144 -17.98 9.64 -14.14
C SER A 144 -17.36 8.89 -12.96
N PHE A 145 -17.08 9.60 -11.88
CA PHE A 145 -16.65 9.05 -10.61
C PHE A 145 -17.85 8.90 -9.67
N PRO A 146 -17.86 7.91 -8.77
CA PRO A 146 -16.76 6.99 -8.45
C PRO A 146 -16.63 5.79 -9.40
N ILE A 147 -15.43 5.21 -9.47
CA ILE A 147 -15.15 3.92 -10.12
C ILE A 147 -15.35 2.81 -9.10
N THR A 148 -16.13 1.80 -9.48
CA THR A 148 -16.33 0.61 -8.66
C THR A 148 -15.47 -0.54 -9.17
N CYS A 149 -14.63 -1.11 -8.31
CA CYS A 149 -13.89 -2.35 -8.60
C CYS A 149 -14.48 -3.48 -7.75
N PRO A 150 -15.48 -4.22 -8.25
CA PRO A 150 -16.32 -5.09 -7.42
C PRO A 150 -15.58 -6.32 -6.88
N LYS A 151 -14.54 -6.77 -7.58
CA LYS A 151 -13.76 -7.97 -7.24
C LYS A 151 -12.45 -7.67 -6.53
N LEU A 152 -12.09 -6.38 -6.38
CA LEU A 152 -10.79 -6.00 -5.82
C LEU A 152 -10.73 -6.31 -4.32
N ARG A 153 -9.86 -7.25 -3.94
CA ARG A 153 -9.68 -7.73 -2.57
C ARG A 153 -8.43 -7.16 -1.92
N ILE A 154 -7.37 -6.93 -2.69
CA ILE A 154 -6.09 -6.44 -2.20
C ILE A 154 -5.73 -5.16 -2.95
N LEU A 155 -5.58 -4.07 -2.21
CA LEU A 155 -5.09 -2.79 -2.75
C LEU A 155 -3.84 -2.36 -2.00
N LYS A 156 -2.75 -2.14 -2.74
CA LYS A 156 -1.52 -1.55 -2.22
C LYS A 156 -1.25 -0.25 -2.94
N LEU A 157 -1.14 0.83 -2.19
CA LEU A 157 -0.86 2.17 -2.69
C LEU A 157 0.47 2.63 -2.12
N SER A 158 1.32 3.20 -2.97
CA SER A 158 2.50 3.93 -2.54
C SER A 158 2.65 5.21 -3.36
N SER A 159 3.39 6.19 -2.87
CA SER A 159 3.67 7.41 -3.63
C SER A 159 5.09 7.90 -3.41
N TRP A 160 5.66 8.56 -4.42
CA TRP A 160 6.82 9.43 -4.21
C TRP A 160 6.35 10.82 -3.76
N ARG A 161 7.16 11.48 -2.92
CA ARG A 161 6.91 12.88 -2.56
C ARG A 161 7.69 13.79 -3.50
N HIS A 162 6.97 14.62 -4.25
CA HIS A 162 7.57 15.67 -5.08
C HIS A 162 7.09 17.09 -4.71
N ASN A 163 6.06 17.25 -3.87
CA ASN A 163 5.46 18.54 -3.51
C ASN A 163 4.42 18.39 -2.37
N THR A 164 3.46 19.31 -2.29
CA THR A 164 2.27 19.26 -1.41
C THR A 164 1.12 18.43 -1.97
N ASP A 165 1.27 17.81 -3.14
CA ASP A 165 0.22 17.00 -3.76
C ASP A 165 0.00 15.69 -2.98
N THR A 166 -1.22 15.16 -3.07
CA THR A 166 -1.69 13.97 -2.36
C THR A 166 -2.31 12.99 -3.35
N PRO A 167 -1.48 12.29 -4.15
CA PRO A 167 -1.98 11.47 -5.24
C PRO A 167 -2.79 10.26 -4.73
N ILE A 168 -2.43 9.71 -3.56
CA ILE A 168 -3.20 8.65 -2.88
C ILE A 168 -4.61 9.14 -2.53
N MET A 169 -4.74 10.35 -1.96
CA MET A 169 -6.04 10.96 -1.63
C MET A 169 -6.90 11.09 -2.90
N LYS A 170 -6.35 11.70 -3.95
CA LYS A 170 -7.03 11.89 -5.24
C LYS A 170 -7.54 10.57 -5.84
N LEU A 171 -6.77 9.49 -5.71
CA LEU A 171 -7.20 8.16 -6.13
C LEU A 171 -8.32 7.61 -5.23
N ALA A 172 -8.08 7.60 -3.91
CA ALA A 172 -8.96 6.99 -2.92
C ALA A 172 -10.37 7.61 -2.91
N ASP A 173 -10.48 8.93 -3.08
CA ASP A 173 -11.77 9.66 -3.11
C ASP A 173 -12.71 9.17 -4.21
N ARG A 174 -12.16 8.55 -5.26
CA ARG A 174 -12.86 8.18 -6.48
C ARG A 174 -13.11 6.68 -6.60
N LEU A 175 -12.73 5.88 -5.60
CA LEU A 175 -12.90 4.43 -5.64
C LEU A 175 -14.06 3.95 -4.75
N VAL A 176 -14.70 2.85 -5.18
CA VAL A 176 -15.65 2.05 -4.38
C VAL A 176 -15.23 0.59 -4.51
N LEU A 177 -14.85 -0.02 -3.40
CA LEU A 177 -14.16 -1.32 -3.34
C LEU A 177 -14.91 -2.29 -2.42
N PRO A 178 -16.11 -2.78 -2.81
CA PRO A 178 -16.99 -3.51 -1.90
C PRO A 178 -16.43 -4.84 -1.40
N ALA A 179 -15.49 -5.45 -2.14
CA ALA A 179 -14.83 -6.71 -1.78
C ALA A 179 -13.47 -6.54 -1.08
N LEU A 180 -13.07 -5.31 -0.73
CA LEU A 180 -11.74 -5.04 -0.19
C LEU A 180 -11.51 -5.74 1.16
N MET A 181 -10.49 -6.60 1.20
CA MET A 181 -10.05 -7.34 2.38
C MET A 181 -8.76 -6.78 2.97
N GLN A 182 -7.87 -6.26 2.12
CA GLN A 182 -6.56 -5.78 2.51
C GLN A 182 -6.24 -4.44 1.84
N LEU A 183 -5.90 -3.46 2.67
CA LEU A 183 -5.43 -2.15 2.23
C LEU A 183 -4.06 -1.88 2.85
N GLU A 184 -3.07 -1.64 1.99
CA GLU A 184 -1.75 -1.17 2.40
C GLU A 184 -1.45 0.16 1.75
N VAL A 185 -1.03 1.13 2.54
CA VAL A 185 -0.73 2.49 2.06
C VAL A 185 0.63 2.90 2.58
N GLN A 186 1.55 3.21 1.67
CA GLN A 186 2.88 3.70 1.97
C GLN A 186 3.08 5.11 1.40
N CYS A 187 2.96 6.10 2.26
CA CYS A 187 3.02 7.51 1.86
C CYS A 187 4.47 7.98 1.65
N SER A 188 4.66 8.93 0.73
CA SER A 188 5.89 9.74 0.62
C SER A 188 7.19 8.91 0.72
N VAL A 189 7.29 7.81 -0.04
CA VAL A 189 8.40 6.85 0.07
C VAL A 189 9.74 7.54 -0.15
N GLY A 190 10.71 7.30 0.75
CA GLY A 190 12.04 7.87 0.64
C GLY A 190 12.12 9.39 0.82
N ASP A 191 11.08 10.00 1.39
CA ASP A 191 11.10 11.39 1.85
C ASP A 191 11.16 11.45 3.39
N ALA A 192 11.51 12.62 3.93
CA ALA A 192 11.48 12.85 5.37
C ALA A 192 10.12 13.39 5.84
N GLY A 193 9.38 14.04 4.94
CA GLY A 193 8.07 14.61 5.21
C GLY A 193 6.96 13.57 5.08
N ARG A 194 6.11 13.50 6.10
CA ARG A 194 4.88 12.68 6.10
C ARG A 194 3.78 13.27 5.23
N ASP A 195 2.98 12.41 4.61
CA ASP A 195 1.75 12.82 3.94
C ASP A 195 0.82 13.58 4.90
N PRO A 196 0.04 14.55 4.42
CA PRO A 196 -0.86 15.32 5.25
C PRO A 196 -2.05 14.45 5.70
N ARG A 197 -2.78 14.92 6.72
CA ARG A 197 -3.85 14.17 7.40
C ARG A 197 -4.98 13.75 6.46
N GLN A 198 -5.22 14.57 5.45
CA GLN A 198 -6.22 14.36 4.41
C GLN A 198 -6.04 13.05 3.65
N THR A 199 -4.79 12.56 3.49
CA THR A 199 -4.56 11.25 2.87
C THR A 199 -5.24 10.13 3.67
N PHE A 200 -5.09 10.11 5.01
CA PHE A 200 -5.77 9.11 5.84
C PHE A 200 -7.28 9.35 5.92
N THR A 201 -7.73 10.61 5.93
CA THR A 201 -9.17 10.94 5.87
C THR A 201 -9.82 10.36 4.61
N ALA A 202 -9.18 10.45 3.45
CA ALA A 202 -9.65 9.83 2.21
C ALA A 202 -9.69 8.29 2.28
N ILE A 203 -8.72 7.67 2.96
CA ILE A 203 -8.76 6.22 3.23
C ILE A 203 -9.96 5.85 4.10
N ARG A 204 -10.21 6.60 5.18
CA ARG A 204 -11.40 6.41 6.02
C ARG A 204 -12.68 6.50 5.19
N GLU A 205 -12.80 7.52 4.34
CA GLU A 205 -13.97 7.74 3.48
C GLU A 205 -14.13 6.65 2.41
N LEU A 206 -13.03 6.18 1.84
CA LEU A 206 -13.02 5.02 0.95
C LEU A 206 -13.61 3.79 1.64
N LEU A 207 -13.17 3.48 2.86
CA LEU A 207 -13.68 2.33 3.63
C LEU A 207 -15.17 2.49 3.96
N GLN A 208 -15.57 3.69 4.40
CA GLN A 208 -16.96 4.00 4.72
C GLN A 208 -17.87 3.86 3.49
N ARG A 209 -17.46 4.44 2.36
CA ARG A 209 -18.20 4.40 1.09
C ARG A 209 -18.27 2.98 0.53
N SER A 210 -17.20 2.21 0.65
CA SER A 210 -17.12 0.84 0.12
C SER A 210 -17.85 -0.18 0.98
N LYS A 211 -18.04 0.10 2.28
CA LYS A 211 -18.59 -0.85 3.27
C LYS A 211 -17.92 -2.23 3.20
N ALA A 212 -16.60 -2.23 2.96
CA ALA A 212 -15.86 -3.43 2.66
C ALA A 212 -15.58 -4.26 3.93
N PRO A 213 -15.54 -5.61 3.84
CA PRO A 213 -15.22 -6.50 4.96
C PRO A 213 -13.71 -6.55 5.24
N ILE A 214 -13.06 -5.39 5.40
CA ILE A 214 -11.61 -5.27 5.53
C ILE A 214 -11.09 -6.03 6.76
N THR A 215 -10.04 -6.84 6.57
CA THR A 215 -9.35 -7.61 7.61
C THR A 215 -7.96 -7.07 7.90
N VAL A 216 -7.33 -6.39 6.94
CA VAL A 216 -5.95 -5.89 7.06
C VAL A 216 -5.89 -4.42 6.66
N LEU A 217 -5.40 -3.57 7.57
CA LEU A 217 -5.13 -2.16 7.32
C LEU A 217 -3.70 -1.80 7.71
N HIS A 218 -2.87 -1.51 6.72
CA HIS A 218 -1.52 -1.01 6.90
C HIS A 218 -1.43 0.43 6.38
N PHE A 219 -0.90 1.33 7.19
CA PHE A 219 -0.66 2.72 6.84
C PHE A 219 0.70 3.16 7.36
N ASP A 220 1.55 3.63 6.46
CA ASP A 220 2.94 3.99 6.74
C ASP A 220 3.26 5.42 6.31
N HIS A 221 4.05 6.11 7.14
CA HIS A 221 4.68 7.39 6.83
C HIS A 221 3.71 8.55 6.50
N GLY A 222 2.57 8.61 7.19
CA GLY A 222 1.56 9.68 7.03
C GLY A 222 1.08 10.26 8.36
N ARG A 223 0.44 11.43 8.28
CA ARG A 223 -0.22 12.04 9.43
C ARG A 223 -1.64 11.50 9.60
N ILE A 224 -2.10 11.31 10.84
CA ILE A 224 -3.44 10.75 11.12
C ILE A 224 -4.17 11.62 12.16
N LEU A 225 -5.45 11.86 11.95
CA LEU A 225 -6.33 12.42 12.98
C LEU A 225 -6.84 11.30 13.90
N THR A 226 -6.79 11.53 15.22
CA THR A 226 -7.35 10.58 16.21
C THR A 226 -8.81 10.22 15.90
N ALA A 227 -9.61 11.20 15.47
CA ALA A 227 -11.01 10.99 15.11
C ALA A 227 -11.18 10.04 13.92
N ASP A 228 -10.30 10.11 12.92
CA ASP A 228 -10.39 9.25 11.74
C ASP A 228 -10.03 7.79 12.07
N ILE A 229 -8.99 7.56 12.87
CA ILE A 229 -8.66 6.19 13.30
C ILE A 229 -9.77 5.60 14.18
N LEU A 230 -10.32 6.37 15.11
CA LEU A 230 -11.46 5.93 15.93
C LEU A 230 -12.66 5.57 15.05
N HIS A 231 -12.96 6.39 14.04
CA HIS A 231 -14.04 6.11 13.10
C HIS A 231 -13.81 4.80 12.34
N VAL A 232 -12.59 4.54 11.85
CA VAL A 232 -12.24 3.27 11.20
C VAL A 232 -12.47 2.11 12.17
N LEU A 233 -11.93 2.17 13.39
CA LEU A 233 -12.06 1.10 14.38
C LEU A 233 -13.51 0.79 14.76
N GLN A 234 -14.39 1.80 14.77
CA GLN A 234 -15.81 1.65 15.05
C GLN A 234 -16.59 1.03 13.89
N ASN A 235 -16.20 1.31 12.65
CA ASN A 235 -16.97 0.93 11.46
C ASN A 235 -16.40 -0.30 10.73
N THR A 236 -15.30 -0.87 11.19
CA THR A 236 -14.65 -2.04 10.56
C THR A 236 -14.40 -3.18 11.56
N PRO A 237 -15.46 -3.80 12.10
CA PRO A 237 -15.34 -4.84 13.14
C PRO A 237 -14.62 -6.12 12.66
N THR A 238 -14.43 -6.29 11.36
CA THR A 238 -13.72 -7.40 10.73
C THR A 238 -12.20 -7.29 10.79
N LEU A 239 -11.64 -6.14 11.18
CA LEU A 239 -10.18 -5.95 11.22
C LEU A 239 -9.49 -6.96 12.15
N GLU A 240 -8.44 -7.58 11.62
CA GLU A 240 -7.62 -8.59 12.28
C GLU A 240 -6.16 -8.13 12.41
N ASP A 241 -5.64 -7.35 11.45
CA ASP A 241 -4.28 -6.81 11.44
C ASP A 241 -4.31 -5.30 11.17
N ILE A 242 -3.83 -4.52 12.15
CA ILE A 242 -3.70 -3.07 12.05
C ILE A 242 -2.23 -2.71 12.25
N ARG A 243 -1.66 -2.01 11.25
CA ARG A 243 -0.29 -1.49 11.32
C ARG A 243 -0.27 -0.02 10.95
N LEU A 244 0.04 0.82 11.93
CA LEU A 244 0.23 2.25 11.77
C LEU A 244 1.70 2.55 12.06
N THR A 245 2.49 2.75 11.02
CA THR A 245 3.96 2.89 11.13
C THR A 245 4.45 4.25 10.65
N ASP A 246 5.49 4.75 11.31
CA ASP A 246 6.02 6.10 11.10
C ASP A 246 4.96 7.22 11.08
N ILE A 247 4.03 7.17 12.05
CA ILE A 247 2.93 8.15 12.18
C ILE A 247 3.32 9.36 13.04
N ASP A 248 2.57 10.46 12.86
CA ASP A 248 2.81 11.73 13.56
C ASP A 248 2.28 11.77 15.00
N GLU A 249 2.70 12.83 15.71
CA GLU A 249 2.22 13.15 17.03
C GLU A 249 0.74 13.54 16.97
N GLY A 250 -0.10 12.74 17.63
CA GLY A 250 -1.56 12.91 17.66
C GLY A 250 -2.35 11.82 16.95
N ALA A 251 -1.70 10.94 16.18
CA ALA A 251 -2.37 9.83 15.50
C ALA A 251 -3.05 8.86 16.48
N VAL A 252 -2.30 8.38 17.49
CA VAL A 252 -2.77 7.42 18.49
C VAL A 252 -2.50 7.98 19.89
N ALA A 253 -3.52 8.61 20.45
CA ALA A 253 -3.55 9.08 21.84
C ALA A 253 -4.04 7.97 22.79
N ASP A 254 -3.92 8.18 24.10
CA ASP A 254 -4.45 7.26 25.12
C ASP A 254 -5.94 6.98 24.94
N GLN A 255 -6.71 7.92 24.39
CA GLN A 255 -8.12 7.71 24.06
C GLN A 255 -8.33 6.51 23.13
N VAL A 256 -7.47 6.33 22.12
CA VAL A 256 -7.58 5.20 21.18
C VAL A 256 -7.32 3.88 21.91
N LEU A 257 -6.30 3.85 22.78
CA LEU A 257 -6.01 2.67 23.59
C LEU A 257 -7.13 2.37 24.58
N PHE A 258 -7.67 3.40 25.22
CA PHE A 258 -8.77 3.30 26.16
C PHE A 258 -10.05 2.78 25.50
N ASP A 259 -10.32 3.13 24.25
CA ASP A 259 -11.47 2.62 23.50
C ASP A 259 -11.22 1.21 22.94
N LEU A 260 -9.95 0.83 22.73
CA LEU A 260 -9.58 -0.56 22.44
C LEU A 260 -9.63 -1.47 23.67
N THR A 261 -9.51 -0.94 24.89
CA THR A 261 -9.64 -1.71 26.14
C THR A 261 -11.05 -2.29 26.27
N LEU A 262 -11.14 -3.60 26.56
CA LEU A 262 -12.44 -4.26 26.74
C LEU A 262 -13.13 -3.74 28.00
N LYS A 263 -14.41 -3.38 27.87
CA LYS A 263 -15.26 -2.88 28.95
C LYS A 263 -16.54 -3.70 29.00
N PRO A 264 -17.07 -4.05 30.19
CA PRO A 264 -18.29 -4.85 30.31
C PRO A 264 -19.50 -4.21 29.63
N ASP A 265 -19.60 -2.88 29.70
CA ASP A 265 -20.80 -2.13 29.29
C ASP A 265 -20.74 -1.57 27.86
N LYS A 266 -19.69 -1.89 27.09
CA LYS A 266 -19.51 -1.35 25.73
C LYS A 266 -19.12 -2.44 24.73
N PRO A 267 -19.63 -2.37 23.49
CA PRO A 267 -19.21 -3.30 22.44
C PRO A 267 -17.71 -3.16 22.19
N ALA A 268 -17.02 -4.28 22.07
CA ALA A 268 -15.60 -4.30 21.77
C ALA A 268 -15.35 -3.73 20.37
N LEU A 269 -14.50 -2.70 20.28
CA LEU A 269 -13.98 -2.25 18.99
C LEU A 269 -13.11 -3.34 18.37
N VAL A 270 -13.18 -3.54 17.05
CA VAL A 270 -12.37 -4.53 16.32
C VAL A 270 -12.22 -5.86 17.08
N PRO A 271 -13.32 -6.59 17.33
CA PRO A 271 -13.31 -7.78 18.18
C PRO A 271 -12.46 -8.92 17.60
N ARG A 272 -12.09 -8.87 16.32
CA ARG A 272 -11.23 -9.87 15.65
C ARG A 272 -9.75 -9.49 15.63
N LEU A 273 -9.35 -8.37 16.24
CA LEU A 273 -7.97 -7.88 16.20
C LEU A 273 -7.01 -8.89 16.82
N ARG A 274 -6.02 -9.33 16.03
CA ARG A 274 -4.95 -10.25 16.45
C ARG A 274 -3.58 -9.60 16.38
N THR A 275 -3.38 -8.69 15.43
CA THR A 275 -2.11 -7.99 15.24
C THR A 275 -2.29 -6.49 15.38
N LEU A 276 -1.51 -5.87 16.26
CA LEU A 276 -1.45 -4.42 16.41
C LEU A 276 0.00 -3.96 16.34
N HIS A 277 0.35 -3.18 15.32
CA HIS A 277 1.64 -2.54 15.20
C HIS A 277 1.48 -1.03 15.20
N LEU A 278 2.08 -0.36 16.18
CA LEU A 278 2.12 1.09 16.30
C LEU A 278 3.57 1.55 16.30
N SER A 279 3.95 2.41 15.37
CA SER A 279 5.28 3.02 15.34
C SER A 279 5.20 4.49 14.96
N GLY A 280 5.86 5.37 15.69
CA GLY A 280 5.87 6.81 15.38
C GLY A 280 6.03 7.70 16.61
N ALA A 281 5.71 8.98 16.46
CA ALA A 281 5.68 9.93 17.58
C ALA A 281 4.38 9.71 18.38
N LEU A 282 4.43 8.79 19.34
CA LEU A 282 3.24 8.32 20.06
C LEU A 282 3.19 8.88 21.49
N PRO A 283 2.35 9.90 21.78
CA PRO A 283 2.20 10.48 23.11
C PRO A 283 1.25 9.64 23.98
N LEU A 284 1.57 8.35 24.15
CA LEU A 284 0.75 7.42 24.93
C LEU A 284 1.45 7.05 26.24
N HIS A 285 0.65 6.82 27.27
CA HIS A 285 1.13 6.34 28.55
C HIS A 285 1.26 4.81 28.54
N MET A 286 2.37 4.30 29.09
CA MET A 286 2.64 2.85 29.12
C MET A 286 1.63 2.08 29.97
N HIS A 287 1.04 2.71 30.99
CA HIS A 287 0.01 2.06 31.80
C HIS A 287 -1.27 1.83 30.96
N THR A 288 -1.75 2.83 30.21
CA THR A 288 -2.91 2.69 29.31
C THR A 288 -2.70 1.57 28.29
N PHE A 289 -1.49 1.52 27.71
CA PHE A 289 -1.13 0.47 26.76
C PHE A 289 -1.16 -0.91 27.42
N ARG A 290 -0.61 -1.06 28.62
CA ARG A 290 -0.62 -2.31 29.38
C ARG A 290 -2.03 -2.75 29.75
N ASP A 291 -2.89 -1.82 30.16
CA ASP A 291 -4.26 -2.13 30.55
C ASP A 291 -5.08 -2.61 29.36
N MET A 292 -4.93 -1.96 28.20
CA MET A 292 -5.52 -2.41 26.94
C MET A 292 -5.06 -3.83 26.59
N LEU A 293 -3.74 -4.09 26.62
CA LEU A 293 -3.18 -5.41 26.34
C LEU A 293 -3.73 -6.48 27.28
N LYS A 294 -3.70 -6.24 28.59
CA LYS A 294 -4.19 -7.16 29.60
C LYS A 294 -5.67 -7.47 29.35
N SER A 295 -6.51 -6.46 29.15
CA SER A 295 -7.94 -6.66 28.92
C SER A 295 -8.22 -7.58 27.74
N ARG A 296 -7.54 -7.38 26.60
CA ARG A 296 -7.71 -8.18 25.38
C ARG A 296 -7.05 -9.55 25.43
N TRP A 297 -6.17 -9.78 26.40
CA TRP A 297 -5.51 -11.07 26.57
C TRP A 297 -6.23 -11.95 27.60
N THR A 298 -6.66 -11.38 28.73
CA THR A 298 -7.25 -12.15 29.84
C THR A 298 -8.76 -12.25 29.77
N VAL A 299 -9.45 -11.24 29.22
CA VAL A 299 -10.93 -11.14 29.27
C VAL A 299 -11.59 -11.53 27.95
N ALA A 300 -10.81 -11.81 26.90
CA ALA A 300 -11.32 -12.07 25.55
C ALA A 300 -12.37 -13.19 25.48
N ASP A 301 -12.18 -14.24 26.28
CA ASP A 301 -13.05 -15.44 26.30
C ASP A 301 -14.32 -15.25 27.13
N ILE A 302 -14.38 -14.20 27.96
CA ILE A 302 -15.49 -13.91 28.88
C ILE A 302 -16.44 -12.86 28.27
N CYS A 303 -16.00 -12.12 27.26
CA CYS A 303 -16.83 -11.13 26.57
C CYS A 303 -17.91 -11.77 25.70
N SER A 304 -19.10 -11.16 25.70
CA SER A 304 -20.19 -11.47 24.78
C SER A 304 -20.50 -10.21 23.94
N PRO A 305 -20.35 -10.24 22.60
CA PRO A 305 -19.90 -11.37 21.79
C PRO A 305 -18.40 -11.71 21.98
N PRO A 306 -17.96 -12.92 21.62
CA PRO A 306 -16.57 -13.36 21.81
C PRO A 306 -15.57 -12.46 21.11
N VAL A 307 -14.49 -12.13 21.81
CA VAL A 307 -13.38 -11.33 21.28
C VAL A 307 -12.19 -12.25 21.02
N ARG A 308 -11.47 -12.05 19.91
CA ARG A 308 -10.22 -12.75 19.64
C ARG A 308 -9.11 -12.17 20.51
N ARG A 309 -8.32 -13.05 21.11
CA ARG A 309 -7.10 -12.67 21.83
C ARG A 309 -6.09 -12.06 20.86
N LEU A 310 -5.42 -11.00 21.31
CA LEU A 310 -4.26 -10.45 20.59
C LEU A 310 -3.17 -11.52 20.50
N ALA A 311 -2.57 -11.71 19.33
CA ALA A 311 -1.46 -12.66 19.13
C ALA A 311 -0.12 -11.94 18.99
N LYS A 312 -0.10 -10.76 18.37
CA LYS A 312 1.13 -10.02 18.06
C LYS A 312 0.93 -8.53 18.29
N VAL A 313 1.77 -7.96 19.16
CA VAL A 313 1.76 -6.51 19.39
C VAL A 313 3.17 -5.94 19.29
N LYS A 314 3.31 -4.92 18.45
CA LYS A 314 4.56 -4.19 18.29
C LYS A 314 4.33 -2.71 18.57
N LEU A 315 5.13 -2.14 19.46
CA LEU A 315 5.13 -0.73 19.78
C LEU A 315 6.54 -0.18 19.61
N CYS A 316 6.72 0.80 18.73
CA CYS A 316 7.98 1.49 18.54
C CYS A 316 7.80 3.01 18.68
N ARG A 317 8.28 3.59 19.78
CA ARG A 317 8.12 5.03 20.03
C ARG A 317 9.29 5.82 19.46
N PHE A 318 8.99 6.85 18.68
CA PHE A 318 9.99 7.80 18.23
C PHE A 318 10.09 8.90 19.28
N ILE A 319 11.28 9.03 19.86
CA ILE A 319 11.57 10.00 20.91
C ILE A 319 12.63 10.98 20.43
N SER A 320 12.51 12.23 20.86
CA SER A 320 13.53 13.24 20.59
C SER A 320 14.80 12.91 21.38
N ALA A 321 15.96 13.39 20.90
CA ALA A 321 17.21 13.26 21.65
C ALA A 321 17.15 13.96 23.03
N ALA A 322 16.34 15.03 23.15
CA ALA A 322 16.14 15.73 24.41
C ALA A 322 15.33 14.90 25.42
N ASP A 323 14.38 14.10 24.93
CA ASP A 323 13.52 13.25 25.77
C ASP A 323 14.12 11.87 26.09
N GLU A 324 15.27 11.52 25.51
CA GLU A 324 15.84 10.18 25.65
C GLU A 324 16.07 9.80 27.11
N GLN A 325 16.68 10.69 27.90
CA GLN A 325 16.99 10.44 29.31
C GLN A 325 15.73 10.18 30.15
N ARG A 326 14.60 10.77 29.76
CA ARG A 326 13.32 10.67 30.50
C ARG A 326 12.48 9.47 30.04
N LEU A 327 12.33 9.28 28.72
CA LEU A 327 11.38 8.33 28.14
C LEU A 327 11.98 6.96 27.86
N ALA A 328 13.30 6.86 27.61
CA ALA A 328 13.94 5.58 27.35
C ALA A 328 13.89 4.63 28.56
N PRO A 329 14.15 5.06 29.82
CA PRO A 329 14.03 4.18 30.99
C PRO A 329 12.61 3.64 31.17
N ILE A 330 11.59 4.49 30.98
CA ILE A 330 10.18 4.11 31.08
C ILE A 330 9.82 3.05 30.04
N THR A 331 10.26 3.25 28.80
CA THR A 331 9.99 2.32 27.70
C THR A 331 10.70 0.98 27.91
N ARG A 332 11.97 1.00 28.36
CA ARG A 332 12.75 -0.23 28.67
C ARG A 332 12.14 -1.01 29.85
N SER A 333 11.77 -0.31 30.92
CA SER A 333 11.11 -0.92 32.08
C SER A 333 9.79 -1.59 31.69
N SER A 334 8.99 -0.91 30.86
CA SER A 334 7.73 -1.44 30.34
C SER A 334 7.94 -2.66 29.45
N ALA A 335 8.95 -2.63 28.57
CA ALA A 335 9.31 -3.78 27.72
C ALA A 335 9.68 -5.01 28.57
N ASN A 336 10.45 -4.82 29.65
CA ASN A 336 10.81 -5.90 30.56
C ASN A 336 9.60 -6.44 31.34
N SER A 337 8.71 -5.57 31.81
CA SER A 337 7.50 -5.99 32.51
C SER A 337 6.53 -6.77 31.62
N LEU A 338 6.41 -6.38 30.34
CA LEU A 338 5.54 -7.06 29.36
C LEU A 338 6.10 -8.39 28.87
N ARG A 339 7.43 -8.58 28.90
CA ARG A 339 8.06 -9.88 28.58
C ARG A 339 7.66 -10.97 29.58
N ILE A 340 7.39 -10.62 30.83
CA ILE A 340 6.96 -11.60 31.85
C ILE A 340 5.56 -12.14 31.53
N ASP A 341 4.70 -11.33 30.91
CA ASP A 341 3.34 -11.68 30.50
C ASP A 341 3.32 -12.49 29.17
N SER A 342 4.46 -12.66 28.47
CA SER A 342 4.55 -13.27 27.12
C SER A 342 4.65 -14.81 27.09
N ASN A 343 4.81 -15.47 28.24
CA ASN A 343 4.96 -16.93 28.35
C ASN A 343 3.71 -17.74 27.96
N GLN A 344 2.62 -17.09 27.53
CA GLN A 344 1.34 -17.73 27.20
C GLN A 344 0.93 -17.61 25.71
N GLY A 345 1.83 -17.16 24.81
CA GLY A 345 1.58 -17.14 23.36
C GLY A 345 1.24 -15.77 22.74
N LEU A 346 1.35 -14.68 23.50
CA LEU A 346 1.29 -13.30 23.01
C LEU A 346 2.70 -12.77 22.71
N GLU A 347 3.00 -12.44 21.45
CA GLU A 347 4.27 -11.82 21.05
C GLU A 347 4.20 -10.30 21.25
N VAL A 348 4.77 -9.79 22.35
CA VAL A 348 4.87 -8.35 22.60
C VAL A 348 6.30 -7.85 22.36
N THR A 349 6.46 -6.89 21.46
CA THR A 349 7.71 -6.13 21.27
C THR A 349 7.48 -4.67 21.58
N VAL A 350 8.22 -4.12 22.56
CA VAL A 350 8.24 -2.69 22.85
C VAL A 350 9.66 -2.17 22.64
N SER A 351 9.80 -1.17 21.79
CA SER A 351 11.07 -0.53 21.45
C SER A 351 10.91 0.98 21.36
N TYR A 352 12.03 1.68 21.26
CA TYR A 352 12.06 3.09 20.92
C TYR A 352 13.14 3.36 19.89
N ARG A 353 13.00 4.46 19.16
CA ARG A 353 13.99 4.99 18.23
C ARG A 353 14.22 6.46 18.57
N VAL A 354 15.48 6.85 18.74
CA VAL A 354 15.85 8.26 18.88
C VAL A 354 15.87 8.88 17.49
N VAL A 355 15.08 9.92 17.29
CA VAL A 355 15.02 10.65 16.01
C VAL A 355 15.61 12.03 16.24
N ARG A 356 16.61 12.42 15.42
CA ARG A 356 17.18 13.76 15.51
C ARG A 356 16.19 14.74 14.88
N MET A 357 16.03 15.93 15.47
CA MET A 357 15.16 16.98 14.94
C MET A 357 15.46 17.32 13.46
N LYS A 358 16.71 17.13 13.00
CA LYS A 358 17.11 17.32 11.60
C LYS A 358 16.55 16.25 10.65
N ASP A 359 16.23 15.05 11.14
CA ASP A 359 15.63 13.96 10.36
C ASP A 359 14.11 14.11 10.24
N LEU A 360 13.49 14.98 11.04
CA LEU A 360 12.07 15.37 10.93
C LEU A 360 11.85 16.58 9.99
N CYS A 361 12.91 17.32 9.65
CA CYS A 361 12.84 18.62 8.98
C CYS A 361 13.73 18.77 7.75
N LYS A 362 14.35 17.70 7.22
CA LYS A 362 15.15 17.79 6.00
C LYS A 362 14.69 16.81 4.93
N ALA A 363 14.03 17.34 3.90
CA ALA A 363 14.19 16.81 2.55
C ALA A 363 15.69 16.84 2.24
N ASN A 364 16.33 15.67 2.12
CA ASN A 364 17.71 15.58 1.69
C ASN A 364 17.77 14.72 0.43
N PRO A 365 18.55 15.13 -0.59
CA PRO A 365 18.53 14.50 -1.89
C PRO A 365 19.33 13.20 -1.88
N MET A 366 18.85 12.24 -2.69
CA MET A 366 19.60 11.12 -3.27
C MET A 366 20.23 10.09 -2.31
N LYS A 367 19.56 8.94 -2.24
CA LYS A 367 20.23 7.66 -2.48
C LYS A 367 19.43 6.91 -3.54
N ILE A 368 20.04 6.66 -4.70
CA ILE A 368 19.57 5.69 -5.67
C ILE A 368 19.68 4.34 -4.97
N LEU A 369 18.58 3.83 -4.44
CA LEU A 369 18.49 2.44 -3.99
C LEU A 369 18.18 1.60 -5.22
N SER A 370 19.10 0.69 -5.52
CA SER A 370 18.95 -0.30 -6.57
C SER A 370 17.68 -1.11 -6.39
N ILE A 371 17.03 -1.39 -7.52
CA ILE A 371 15.91 -2.31 -7.69
C ILE A 371 16.29 -3.64 -7.01
N SER A 372 15.79 -3.85 -5.80
CA SER A 372 15.93 -5.09 -5.04
C SER A 372 14.62 -5.41 -4.32
N SER A 373 13.54 -5.45 -5.09
CA SER A 373 12.26 -6.06 -4.66
C SER A 373 11.76 -7.14 -5.64
N TRP A 374 12.68 -7.75 -6.39
CA TRP A 374 12.41 -8.90 -7.27
C TRP A 374 12.98 -10.22 -6.72
N ASN A 375 13.20 -10.32 -5.42
CA ASN A 375 13.52 -11.60 -4.78
C ASN A 375 12.34 -12.07 -3.93
N ARG A 376 11.45 -12.86 -4.57
CA ARG A 376 10.75 -13.94 -3.89
C ARG A 376 11.01 -15.23 -4.66
N VAL A 377 11.77 -16.10 -4.00
CA VAL A 377 11.55 -17.54 -3.88
C VAL A 377 11.05 -18.21 -5.15
N LEU A 378 11.98 -18.78 -5.91
CA LEU A 378 11.72 -20.01 -6.66
C LEU A 378 12.49 -21.14 -5.96
N PRO A 379 11.95 -22.37 -5.94
CA PRO A 379 12.49 -23.50 -5.17
C PRO A 379 13.93 -23.88 -5.55
#